data_AF-A0A536AIU8-F1
#
_entry.id   AF-A0A536AIU8-F1
#
_cell.length_a   1.000
_cell.length_b   1.000
_cell.length_c   1.000
_cell.angle_alpha   90.00
_cell.angle_beta   90.00
_cell.angle_gamma   90.00
#
_symmetry.space_group_name_H-M   'P 1'
#
loop_
_entity.id
_entity.type
_entity.pdbx_description
1 polymer ?
#
loop_
_entity_poly.entity_id
_entity_poly.type
_entity_poly.pdbx_seq_one_letter_code
_entity_poly.pdbx_strand_id
1 'polypeptide(L)'
;MARRFRGPSGRKAASRCAPPAHWSSSLMVGSPGGSVAARSSSSRSSRTRPTPSQRGRRSRPRWRRRSGPIAGRLSSSSRSTALPLTSRPSRTRCARPASRGRRAVISGASRAPDRAMPEGDTIFRTATVLRRALAGRVVTGFELVAPKVTPAAARRQVVGGTVKAVESNGKHLLITFTTDGEDVVLHTHMRMQGQWHVYRPGQRWWFTPSKARVVIRTDEYVAPCETPPVVELMTVREIALHPVLPELGPDVIADDFDLEEGLRRLRAQPERDIATAFLDQRTLSGIGNEIKNETLFITRTWPWTKIGELDDGELRRIVLAARELLRRNREGGPRRSRFVLDRRQLRSVQERRGLPCYECGTAIDVGFHPNEFRKSYYCPSCQPAPQPA
;
A
#
# COMPACT_ATOMS: atom_id res chain seq x y z
N MET A 1 29.97 -68.01 -26.18
CA MET A 1 28.77 -67.46 -26.86
C MET A 1 28.38 -66.14 -26.21
N ALA A 2 28.02 -65.15 -27.04
CA ALA A 2 27.36 -63.87 -26.74
C ALA A 2 28.12 -62.76 -25.96
N ARG A 3 28.47 -61.72 -26.73
CA ARG A 3 28.86 -60.35 -26.34
C ARG A 3 27.74 -59.61 -25.60
N ARG A 4 28.07 -58.60 -24.78
CA ARG A 4 27.45 -57.25 -24.85
C ARG A 4 28.19 -56.18 -24.03
N PHE A 5 27.90 -54.94 -24.45
CA PHE A 5 28.66 -53.69 -24.35
C PHE A 5 28.37 -52.84 -23.09
N ARG A 6 29.39 -52.03 -22.74
CA ARG A 6 29.43 -50.61 -22.27
C ARG A 6 28.27 -50.00 -21.46
N GLY A 7 28.66 -49.31 -20.39
CA GLY A 7 28.13 -47.98 -20.01
C GLY A 7 28.32 -47.63 -18.53
N PRO A 8 28.97 -46.50 -18.15
CA PRO A 8 28.99 -46.02 -16.78
C PRO A 8 27.83 -45.05 -16.54
N SER A 9 26.91 -45.39 -15.63
CA SER A 9 25.83 -44.49 -15.19
C SER A 9 26.22 -43.80 -13.89
N GLY A 10 26.47 -42.49 -13.96
CA GLY A 10 26.48 -41.61 -12.80
C GLY A 10 25.05 -41.20 -12.40
N ARG A 11 24.85 -40.97 -11.10
CA ARG A 11 24.09 -39.86 -10.46
C ARG A 11 23.99 -40.16 -8.95
N LYS A 12 24.69 -39.36 -8.13
CA LYS A 12 24.20 -38.18 -7.40
C LYS A 12 23.37 -38.54 -6.16
N ALA A 13 24.08 -38.69 -5.04
CA ALA A 13 23.53 -38.48 -3.71
C ALA A 13 23.10 -37.02 -3.56
N ALA A 14 21.90 -36.81 -3.04
CA ALA A 14 21.34 -35.51 -2.73
C ALA A 14 21.97 -34.97 -1.44
N SER A 15 22.83 -33.95 -1.55
CA SER A 15 23.21 -33.10 -0.42
C SER A 15 22.08 -32.10 -0.16
N ARG A 16 21.46 -32.22 1.02
CA ARG A 16 20.53 -31.25 1.57
C ARG A 16 21.27 -29.95 1.86
N CYS A 17 20.90 -28.85 1.20
CA CYS A 17 21.31 -27.51 1.61
C CYS A 17 20.31 -26.98 2.66
N ALA A 18 20.86 -26.52 3.77
CA ALA A 18 20.17 -25.81 4.85
C ALA A 18 19.67 -24.41 4.42
N PRO A 19 18.65 -23.86 5.09
CA PRO A 19 18.16 -22.50 4.83
C PRO A 19 19.11 -21.42 5.40
N PRO A 20 19.13 -20.19 4.84
CA PRO A 20 19.94 -19.10 5.38
C PRO A 20 19.33 -18.50 6.66
N ALA A 21 20.23 -18.01 7.49
CA ALA A 21 20.02 -17.63 8.89
C ALA A 21 19.04 -16.46 9.09
N HIS A 22 18.23 -16.62 10.15
CA HIS A 22 17.34 -15.63 10.73
C HIS A 22 18.12 -14.49 11.40
N TRP A 23 17.59 -13.27 11.32
CA TRP A 23 18.03 -12.13 12.11
C TRP A 23 17.55 -12.29 13.55
N SER A 24 18.43 -12.70 14.46
CA SER A 24 18.20 -12.70 15.90
C SER A 24 19.17 -11.73 16.58
N SER A 25 18.66 -10.63 17.12
CA SER A 25 19.43 -9.66 17.89
C SER A 25 19.46 -10.08 19.36
N SER A 26 20.65 -10.33 19.91
CA SER A 26 20.88 -10.46 21.35
C SER A 26 22.23 -9.86 21.72
N LEU A 27 22.23 -8.68 22.33
CA LEU A 27 23.28 -8.11 23.18
C LEU A 27 22.57 -7.20 24.19
N MET A 28 22.42 -7.59 25.45
CA MET A 28 23.36 -7.46 26.58
C MET A 28 23.71 -6.00 26.91
N VAL A 29 23.40 -5.67 28.16
CA VAL A 29 23.33 -4.36 28.81
C VAL A 29 24.72 -3.86 29.21
N GLY A 30 24.94 -2.55 29.09
CA GLY A 30 26.07 -1.85 29.71
C GLY A 30 25.84 -0.34 29.79
N SER A 31 25.39 0.15 30.94
CA SER A 31 25.53 1.55 31.39
C SER A 31 26.94 1.72 32.01
N PRO A 32 27.54 2.93 32.06
CA PRO A 32 27.14 3.94 33.05
C PRO A 32 27.31 5.44 32.66
N GLY A 33 26.50 6.28 33.33
CA GLY A 33 26.96 7.45 34.11
C GLY A 33 27.46 8.71 33.39
N GLY A 34 26.82 9.85 33.66
CA GLY A 34 27.37 11.17 33.32
C GLY A 34 26.41 12.34 33.55
N SER A 35 26.27 12.75 34.80
CA SER A 35 25.53 13.94 35.24
C SER A 35 26.25 15.23 34.85
N VAL A 36 25.55 16.22 34.29
CA VAL A 36 25.91 17.65 34.44
C VAL A 36 24.64 18.50 34.55
N ALA A 37 24.58 19.28 35.61
CA ALA A 37 23.53 20.23 35.97
C ALA A 37 23.81 21.65 35.41
N ALA A 38 22.86 22.57 35.68
CA ALA A 38 22.86 24.03 35.46
C ALA A 38 22.23 24.48 34.12
N ARG A 39 21.38 25.50 34.04
CA ARG A 39 20.98 26.58 34.96
C ARG A 39 19.64 27.17 34.50
N SER A 40 18.91 27.69 35.47
CA SER A 40 17.74 28.55 35.37
C SER A 40 17.98 29.87 34.63
N SER A 41 17.00 30.32 33.83
CA SER A 41 16.61 31.74 33.82
C SER A 41 15.16 31.89 33.35
N SER A 42 14.39 32.47 34.26
CA SER A 42 13.02 32.95 34.09
C SER A 42 12.99 34.27 33.33
N SER A 43 12.04 34.44 32.42
CA SER A 43 11.43 35.76 32.19
C SER A 43 9.97 35.63 31.75
N ARG A 44 9.11 36.17 32.62
CA ARG A 44 7.70 36.45 32.36
C ARG A 44 7.59 37.54 31.29
N SER A 45 6.63 37.43 30.39
CA SER A 45 5.87 38.60 29.95
C SER A 45 4.46 38.16 29.52
N SER A 46 3.52 38.47 30.41
CA SER A 46 2.08 38.52 30.20
C SER A 46 1.74 39.68 29.27
N ARG A 47 0.96 39.44 28.20
CA ARG A 47 0.12 40.49 27.61
C ARG A 47 -1.29 39.99 27.34
N THR A 48 -2.17 40.85 27.79
CA THR A 48 -3.61 40.81 27.97
C THR A 48 -4.39 40.89 26.66
N ARG A 49 -5.60 40.31 26.70
CA ARG A 49 -6.67 40.39 25.69
C ARG A 49 -7.14 41.83 25.45
N PRO A 50 -7.71 42.10 24.26
CA PRO A 50 -8.85 43.02 24.14
C PRO A 50 -10.08 42.33 23.51
N THR A 51 -11.20 42.37 24.24
CA THR A 51 -12.57 42.56 23.70
C THR A 51 -12.87 44.07 23.75
N PRO A 52 -13.84 44.68 23.01
CA PRO A 52 -15.11 44.11 22.55
C PRO A 52 -15.62 44.60 21.16
N SER A 53 -16.68 43.99 20.64
CA SER A 53 -17.94 44.70 20.34
C SER A 53 -18.90 43.84 19.52
N GLN A 54 -20.15 43.87 19.97
CA GLN A 54 -21.32 43.34 19.27
C GLN A 54 -21.60 44.17 18.01
N ARG A 55 -21.94 43.51 16.90
CA ARG A 55 -22.93 43.98 15.91
C ARG A 55 -23.29 42.88 14.91
N GLY A 56 -24.58 42.75 14.66
CA GLY A 56 -25.09 42.31 13.36
C GLY A 56 -25.47 40.84 13.23
N ARG A 57 -26.66 40.50 13.73
CA ARG A 57 -27.46 39.38 13.21
C ARG A 57 -27.59 39.52 11.68
N ARG A 58 -27.19 38.51 10.91
CA ARG A 58 -27.73 38.27 9.57
C ARG A 58 -28.06 36.79 9.35
N SER A 59 -29.24 36.63 8.77
CA SER A 59 -30.14 35.49 8.78
C SER A 59 -29.72 34.42 7.76
N ARG A 60 -29.96 33.14 8.11
CA ARG A 60 -29.89 31.99 7.19
C ARG A 60 -30.98 32.06 6.12
N PRO A 61 -30.74 31.67 4.85
CA PRO A 61 -31.81 31.42 3.91
C PRO A 61 -32.45 30.06 4.20
N ARG A 62 -33.74 30.07 4.54
CA ARG A 62 -34.63 28.90 4.52
C ARG A 62 -34.96 28.55 3.07
N TRP A 63 -34.57 27.35 2.63
CA TRP A 63 -35.14 26.74 1.43
C TRP A 63 -36.58 26.30 1.74
N ARG A 64 -37.56 27.01 1.20
CA ARG A 64 -38.97 26.61 1.23
C ARG A 64 -39.21 25.51 0.19
N ARG A 65 -39.61 24.34 0.68
CA ARG A 65 -40.35 23.33 -0.09
C ARG A 65 -41.65 23.96 -0.59
N ARG A 66 -41.91 23.87 -1.90
CA ARG A 66 -43.26 23.98 -2.46
C ARG A 66 -43.71 22.58 -2.85
N SER A 67 -44.69 22.09 -2.11
CA SER A 67 -45.56 20.98 -2.49
C SER A 67 -46.81 21.59 -3.16
N GLY A 68 -47.27 21.00 -4.26
CA GLY A 68 -48.56 21.28 -4.88
C GLY A 68 -48.94 20.11 -5.80
N PRO A 69 -50.23 19.78 -5.98
CA PRO A 69 -50.69 18.40 -6.10
C PRO A 69 -51.19 17.97 -7.50
N ILE A 70 -51.08 16.65 -7.73
CA ILE A 70 -52.03 15.68 -8.32
C ILE A 70 -52.79 16.07 -9.60
N ALA A 71 -52.56 15.32 -10.70
CA ALA A 71 -53.52 14.40 -11.34
C ALA A 71 -53.09 14.03 -12.77
N GLY A 72 -53.17 12.76 -13.15
CA GLY A 72 -53.01 12.30 -14.54
C GLY A 72 -52.92 10.78 -14.66
N ARG A 73 -53.92 10.18 -15.29
CA ARG A 73 -54.32 8.77 -15.25
C ARG A 73 -53.49 7.81 -16.12
N LEU A 74 -53.40 6.57 -15.63
CA LEU A 74 -53.62 5.22 -16.22
C LEU A 74 -53.21 4.84 -17.66
N SER A 75 -52.97 3.51 -17.74
CA SER A 75 -52.95 2.59 -18.88
C SER A 75 -51.58 2.39 -19.55
N SER A 76 -51.16 1.23 -20.04
CA SER A 76 -51.36 -0.21 -19.77
C SER A 76 -50.73 -0.93 -20.96
N SER A 77 -50.08 -2.08 -20.74
CA SER A 77 -49.86 -3.17 -21.73
C SER A 77 -48.92 -2.87 -22.93
N SER A 78 -48.24 -3.80 -23.60
CA SER A 78 -47.79 -5.18 -23.34
C SER A 78 -47.00 -5.66 -24.57
N ARG A 79 -46.22 -6.75 -24.41
CA ARG A 79 -45.76 -7.76 -25.41
C ARG A 79 -44.74 -7.28 -26.48
N SER A 80 -43.53 -7.86 -26.58
CA SER A 80 -43.15 -9.25 -26.92
C SER A 80 -43.73 -9.78 -28.23
N THR A 81 -42.90 -9.82 -29.27
CA THR A 81 -43.02 -10.81 -30.34
C THR A 81 -41.64 -11.13 -30.91
N ALA A 82 -41.32 -12.42 -30.91
CA ALA A 82 -40.16 -13.02 -31.54
C ALA A 82 -40.64 -14.01 -32.62
N LEU A 83 -39.66 -14.44 -33.45
CA LEU A 83 -39.64 -15.55 -34.41
C LEU A 83 -40.05 -15.21 -35.87
N PRO A 84 -39.62 -15.99 -36.90
CA PRO A 84 -38.79 -17.20 -36.89
C PRO A 84 -37.57 -17.21 -37.84
N LEU A 85 -36.74 -18.23 -37.62
CA LEU A 85 -35.65 -18.73 -38.45
C LEU A 85 -36.13 -19.21 -39.83
N THR A 86 -35.33 -18.94 -40.87
CA THR A 86 -35.27 -19.79 -42.06
C THR A 86 -33.81 -20.13 -42.38
N SER A 87 -33.61 -21.34 -42.89
CA SER A 87 -32.34 -22.06 -42.97
C SER A 87 -31.93 -22.34 -44.42
N ARG A 88 -30.60 -22.44 -44.64
CA ARG A 88 -29.81 -23.11 -45.71
C ARG A 88 -29.47 -22.30 -46.99
N PRO A 89 -28.39 -22.65 -47.75
CA PRO A 89 -27.21 -23.47 -47.44
C PRO A 89 -25.85 -22.80 -47.78
N SER A 90 -24.80 -23.53 -47.42
CA SER A 90 -23.35 -23.35 -47.56
C SER A 90 -22.78 -22.89 -48.92
N ARG A 91 -21.78 -22.00 -48.88
CA ARG A 91 -20.62 -22.03 -49.79
C ARG A 91 -19.32 -21.84 -49.01
N THR A 92 -18.48 -22.86 -49.10
CA THR A 92 -17.13 -23.00 -48.56
C THR A 92 -16.19 -22.00 -49.23
N ARG A 93 -15.52 -21.16 -48.46
CA ARG A 93 -14.23 -20.56 -48.84
C ARG A 93 -13.24 -20.75 -47.70
N CYS A 94 -12.14 -21.39 -48.05
CA CYS A 94 -10.96 -21.56 -47.19
C CYS A 94 -10.48 -20.20 -46.69
N ALA A 95 -10.43 -20.03 -45.37
CA ALA A 95 -9.71 -18.94 -44.72
C ALA A 95 -8.77 -19.55 -43.67
N ARG A 96 -7.48 -19.27 -43.85
CA ARG A 96 -6.35 -19.65 -42.98
C ARG A 96 -6.64 -19.27 -41.52
N PRO A 97 -6.27 -20.10 -40.53
CA PRO A 97 -6.39 -19.70 -39.13
C PRO A 97 -5.30 -18.66 -38.82
N ALA A 98 -5.68 -17.38 -38.86
CA ALA A 98 -4.92 -16.34 -38.18
C ALA A 98 -5.10 -16.59 -36.68
N SER A 99 -4.13 -17.27 -36.07
CA SER A 99 -4.00 -17.39 -34.62
C SER A 99 -3.84 -15.98 -34.03
N ARG A 100 -4.97 -15.34 -33.71
CA ARG A 100 -4.99 -14.20 -32.80
C ARG A 100 -4.68 -14.73 -31.41
N GLY A 101 -3.39 -14.95 -31.17
CA GLY A 101 -2.85 -15.08 -29.83
C GLY A 101 -3.29 -13.86 -29.05
N ARG A 102 -4.18 -14.06 -28.07
CA ARG A 102 -4.50 -13.03 -27.09
C ARG A 102 -3.18 -12.67 -26.41
N ARG A 103 -2.60 -11.52 -26.78
CA ARG A 103 -1.50 -10.92 -26.03
C ARG A 103 -2.03 -10.69 -24.62
N ALA A 104 -1.61 -11.52 -23.67
CA ALA A 104 -1.74 -11.24 -22.26
C ALA A 104 -0.84 -10.01 -21.99
N VAL A 105 -1.43 -8.83 -22.06
CA VAL A 105 -0.85 -7.65 -21.43
C VAL A 105 -0.90 -7.95 -19.94
N ILE A 106 0.25 -8.11 -19.29
CA ILE A 106 0.33 -8.07 -17.83
C ILE A 106 0.13 -6.59 -17.45
N SER A 107 -1.10 -6.10 -17.57
CA SER A 107 -1.46 -4.75 -17.17
C SER A 107 -1.67 -4.74 -15.65
N GLY A 108 -0.58 -4.53 -14.91
CA GLY A 108 -0.66 -4.02 -13.53
C GLY A 108 -1.08 -2.55 -13.47
N ALA A 109 -1.19 -1.88 -14.62
CA ALA A 109 -1.69 -0.52 -14.75
C ALA A 109 -3.20 -0.49 -14.44
N SER A 110 -3.52 -0.19 -13.20
CA SER A 110 -4.86 0.17 -12.77
C SER A 110 -5.30 1.39 -13.60
N ARG A 111 -6.45 1.29 -14.29
CA ARG A 111 -7.07 2.45 -14.95
C ARG A 111 -7.54 3.43 -13.88
N ALA A 112 -7.16 4.71 -14.06
CA ALA A 112 -7.40 5.88 -13.22
C ALA A 112 -6.71 5.86 -11.84
N PRO A 113 -6.15 6.99 -11.37
CA PRO A 113 -5.61 7.08 -10.03
C PRO A 113 -6.78 6.96 -9.08
N ASP A 114 -6.86 5.83 -8.41
CA ASP A 114 -7.43 5.85 -7.10
C ASP A 114 -6.59 6.85 -6.30
N ARG A 115 -7.16 8.00 -5.95
CA ARG A 115 -6.46 9.08 -5.23
C ARG A 115 -6.01 8.65 -3.82
N ALA A 116 -6.29 7.39 -3.45
CA ALA A 116 -5.79 6.74 -2.27
C ALA A 116 -4.25 6.59 -2.33
N MET A 117 -3.61 6.95 -1.22
CA MET A 117 -2.18 6.79 -0.99
C MET A 117 -1.74 5.33 -1.22
N PRO A 118 -0.67 5.06 -1.97
CA PRO A 118 0.03 3.79 -1.91
C PRO A 118 0.33 3.35 -0.47
N GLU A 119 -0.38 2.33 0.00
CA GLU A 119 -0.12 1.65 1.27
C GLU A 119 0.65 0.35 1.04
N GLY A 120 0.90 -0.44 2.08
CA GLY A 120 1.77 -1.62 2.00
C GLY A 120 1.36 -2.63 0.93
N ASP A 121 0.05 -2.82 0.72
CA ASP A 121 -0.48 -3.67 -0.34
C ASP A 121 -0.16 -3.18 -1.76
N THR A 122 -0.20 -1.87 -1.98
CA THR A 122 0.15 -1.28 -3.29
C THR A 122 1.64 -1.38 -3.56
N ILE A 123 2.47 -1.19 -2.54
CA ILE A 123 3.92 -1.34 -2.66
C ILE A 123 4.30 -2.81 -2.86
N PHE A 124 3.69 -3.73 -2.12
CA PHE A 124 3.88 -5.18 -2.30
C PHE A 124 3.52 -5.64 -3.72
N ARG A 125 2.39 -5.16 -4.27
CA ARG A 125 1.98 -5.46 -5.64
C ARG A 125 2.99 -4.91 -6.65
N THR A 126 3.43 -3.67 -6.44
CA THR A 126 4.45 -3.02 -7.28
C THR A 126 5.75 -3.83 -7.27
N ALA A 127 6.23 -4.23 -6.08
CA ALA A 127 7.39 -5.09 -5.90
C ALA A 127 7.21 -6.42 -6.63
N THR A 128 6.03 -7.04 -6.56
CA THR A 128 5.74 -8.31 -7.23
C THR A 128 5.81 -8.19 -8.76
N VAL A 129 5.25 -7.12 -9.33
CA VAL A 129 5.31 -6.87 -10.78
C VAL A 129 6.75 -6.61 -11.24
N LEU A 130 7.47 -5.75 -10.52
CA LEU A 130 8.86 -5.43 -10.81
C LEU A 130 9.78 -6.64 -10.64
N ARG A 131 9.59 -7.46 -9.59
CA ARG A 131 10.34 -8.69 -9.36
C ARG A 131 10.21 -9.65 -10.54
N ARG A 132 8.97 -9.87 -11.02
CA ARG A 132 8.71 -10.71 -12.20
C ARG A 132 9.35 -10.17 -13.47
N ALA A 133 9.43 -8.85 -13.61
CA ALA A 133 10.00 -8.21 -14.78
C ALA A 133 11.53 -8.16 -14.75
N LEU A 134 12.13 -7.87 -13.60
CA LEU A 134 13.52 -7.43 -13.48
C LEU A 134 14.44 -8.43 -12.78
N ALA A 135 13.95 -9.20 -11.79
CA ALA A 135 14.84 -10.03 -10.96
C ALA A 135 15.59 -11.07 -11.80
N GLY A 136 16.89 -11.23 -11.51
CA GLY A 136 17.81 -12.10 -12.25
C GLY A 136 18.27 -11.54 -13.60
N ARG A 137 17.81 -10.36 -14.03
CA ARG A 137 18.23 -9.75 -15.30
C ARG A 137 19.39 -8.78 -15.14
N VAL A 138 20.20 -8.71 -16.18
CA VAL A 138 21.28 -7.74 -16.30
C VAL A 138 20.71 -6.36 -16.62
N VAL A 139 21.17 -5.34 -15.89
CA VAL A 139 20.82 -3.95 -16.13
C VAL A 139 21.63 -3.43 -17.32
N THR A 140 20.96 -3.16 -18.43
CA THR A 140 21.57 -2.64 -19.66
C THR A 140 21.56 -1.12 -19.73
N GLY A 141 20.79 -0.47 -18.86
CA GLY A 141 20.78 0.98 -18.74
C GLY A 141 20.10 1.43 -17.45
N PHE A 142 20.63 2.49 -16.86
CA PHE A 142 20.12 3.05 -15.62
C PHE A 142 20.17 4.57 -15.70
N GLU A 143 19.02 5.22 -15.58
CA GLU A 143 18.92 6.68 -15.51
C GLU A 143 18.40 7.07 -14.12
N LEU A 144 19.05 8.04 -13.50
CA LEU A 144 18.70 8.55 -12.19
C LEU A 144 18.73 10.07 -12.20
N VAL A 145 17.54 10.67 -12.16
CA VAL A 145 17.33 12.11 -12.17
C VAL A 145 16.50 12.45 -10.92
N ALA A 146 17.15 12.46 -9.77
CA ALA A 146 16.49 12.72 -8.49
C ALA A 146 17.28 13.75 -7.66
N PRO A 147 16.65 14.85 -7.19
CA PRO A 147 17.36 15.97 -6.55
C PRO A 147 18.13 15.62 -5.28
N LYS A 148 17.74 14.55 -4.58
CA LYS A 148 18.32 14.14 -3.29
C LYS A 148 19.41 13.07 -3.41
N VAL A 149 19.70 12.60 -4.62
CA VAL A 149 20.78 11.64 -4.85
C VAL A 149 22.09 12.41 -4.89
N THR A 150 23.03 12.06 -4.02
CA THR A 150 24.35 12.70 -4.01
C THR A 150 25.13 12.34 -5.28
N PRO A 151 26.04 13.21 -5.75
CA PRO A 151 26.88 12.87 -6.90
C PRO A 151 27.68 11.58 -6.71
N ALA A 152 28.11 11.29 -5.48
CA ALA A 152 28.79 10.03 -5.14
C ALA A 152 27.87 8.82 -5.32
N ALA A 153 26.62 8.90 -4.86
CA ALA A 153 25.64 7.86 -5.07
C ALA A 153 25.31 7.67 -6.56
N ALA A 154 25.18 8.75 -7.32
CA ALA A 154 24.89 8.70 -8.75
C ALA A 154 26.01 8.06 -9.60
N ARG A 155 27.26 8.04 -9.09
CA ARG A 155 28.41 7.39 -9.75
C ARG A 155 28.47 5.87 -9.52
N ARG A 156 27.62 5.31 -8.66
CA ARG A 156 27.57 3.87 -8.42
C ARG A 156 27.21 3.14 -9.71
N GLN A 157 28.05 2.20 -10.12
CA GLN A 157 27.88 1.49 -11.37
C GLN A 157 26.83 0.39 -11.22
N VAL A 158 25.61 0.68 -11.66
CA VAL A 158 24.50 -0.30 -11.68
C VAL A 158 24.42 -1.01 -13.03
N VAL A 159 24.80 -0.34 -14.12
CA VAL A 159 24.79 -0.91 -15.47
C VAL A 159 25.85 -2.00 -15.59
N GLY A 160 25.48 -3.13 -16.20
CA GLY A 160 26.27 -4.36 -16.22
C GLY A 160 26.00 -5.28 -15.02
N GLY A 161 25.50 -4.73 -13.91
CA GLY A 161 25.06 -5.50 -12.75
C GLY A 161 23.77 -6.28 -12.98
N THR A 162 23.40 -7.13 -12.03
CA THR A 162 22.17 -7.94 -12.07
C THR A 162 21.18 -7.48 -11.00
N VAL A 163 19.89 -7.42 -11.31
CA VAL A 163 18.86 -7.18 -10.29
C VAL A 163 18.73 -8.42 -9.41
N LYS A 164 19.32 -8.36 -8.21
CA LYS A 164 19.33 -9.46 -7.25
C LYS A 164 17.96 -9.68 -6.61
N ALA A 165 17.34 -8.60 -6.15
CA ALA A 165 16.07 -8.68 -5.44
C ALA A 165 15.23 -7.42 -5.65
N VAL A 166 13.91 -7.60 -5.58
CA VAL A 166 12.94 -6.51 -5.50
C VAL A 166 12.01 -6.81 -4.35
N GLU A 167 11.98 -5.95 -3.35
CA GLU A 167 11.35 -6.19 -2.06
C GLU A 167 10.49 -5.00 -1.64
N SER A 168 9.47 -5.28 -0.83
CA SER A 168 8.68 -4.28 -0.15
C SER A 168 8.86 -4.48 1.35
N ASN A 169 9.09 -3.39 2.08
CA ASN A 169 9.06 -3.38 3.53
C ASN A 169 8.10 -2.26 3.97
N GLY A 170 6.90 -2.64 4.38
CA GLY A 170 5.82 -1.70 4.63
C GLY A 170 5.51 -0.86 3.38
N LYS A 171 5.73 0.45 3.46
CA LYS A 171 5.50 1.39 2.34
C LYS A 171 6.77 1.75 1.54
N HIS A 172 7.86 1.04 1.78
CA HIS A 172 9.14 1.23 1.13
C HIS A 172 9.37 0.15 0.06
N LEU A 173 9.84 0.56 -1.11
CA LEU A 173 10.26 -0.35 -2.18
C LEU A 173 11.79 -0.35 -2.26
N LEU A 174 12.40 -1.53 -2.23
CA LEU A 174 13.83 -1.75 -2.29
C LEU A 174 14.16 -2.60 -3.53
N ILE A 175 15.11 -2.14 -4.35
CA ILE A 175 15.64 -2.90 -5.48
C ILE A 175 17.14 -3.06 -5.26
N THR A 176 17.59 -4.29 -5.05
CA THR A 176 18.99 -4.62 -4.82
C THR A 176 19.63 -5.08 -6.12
N PHE A 177 20.77 -4.48 -6.47
CA PHE A 177 21.58 -4.81 -7.62
C PHE A 177 22.90 -5.41 -7.14
N THR A 178 23.29 -6.53 -7.73
CA THR A 178 24.65 -7.05 -7.64
C THR A 178 25.50 -6.34 -8.66
N THR A 179 26.57 -5.70 -8.18
CA THR A 179 27.52 -4.94 -9.00
C THR A 179 28.95 -5.45 -8.75
N ASP A 180 29.90 -5.01 -9.56
CA ASP A 180 31.31 -5.33 -9.35
C ASP A 180 31.81 -4.58 -8.09
N GLY A 181 31.99 -5.32 -7.00
CA GLY A 181 32.38 -4.78 -5.69
C GLY A 181 31.32 -5.02 -4.63
N GLU A 182 30.41 -4.07 -4.42
CA GLU A 182 29.37 -4.14 -3.39
C GLU A 182 27.95 -4.07 -3.95
N ASP A 183 27.01 -4.71 -3.27
CA ASP A 183 25.59 -4.62 -3.62
C ASP A 183 25.08 -3.18 -3.41
N VAL A 184 24.36 -2.68 -4.41
CA VAL A 184 23.73 -1.35 -4.40
C VAL A 184 22.22 -1.52 -4.27
N VAL A 185 21.58 -0.70 -3.43
CA VAL A 185 20.15 -0.72 -3.15
C VAL A 185 19.52 0.59 -3.58
N LEU A 186 18.57 0.52 -4.51
CA LEU A 186 17.66 1.62 -4.82
C LEU A 186 16.47 1.55 -3.88
N HIS A 187 16.36 2.54 -3.01
CA HIS A 187 15.20 2.77 -2.16
C HIS A 187 14.29 3.82 -2.78
N THR A 188 13.01 3.50 -2.90
CA THR A 188 11.98 4.46 -3.30
C THR A 188 10.77 4.41 -2.37
N HIS A 189 10.20 5.57 -2.05
CA HIS A 189 8.93 5.68 -1.33
C HIS A 189 7.94 6.52 -2.13
N MET A 190 6.84 5.89 -2.57
CA MET A 190 5.92 6.47 -3.56
C MET A 190 5.08 7.64 -3.02
N ARG A 191 4.83 7.68 -1.71
CA ARG A 191 3.94 8.67 -1.08
C ARG A 191 2.60 8.70 -1.83
N MET A 192 2.14 9.85 -2.29
CA MET A 192 0.83 10.02 -2.96
C MET A 192 0.91 10.01 -4.50
N GLN A 193 2.09 10.11 -5.09
CA GLN A 193 2.26 10.48 -6.51
C GLN A 193 3.19 9.54 -7.28
N GLY A 194 4.11 8.88 -6.58
CA GLY A 194 5.07 7.97 -7.19
C GLY A 194 4.39 6.74 -7.78
N GLN A 195 4.80 6.38 -8.99
CA GLN A 195 4.31 5.17 -9.66
C GLN A 195 5.44 4.47 -10.41
N TRP A 196 5.55 3.16 -10.23
CA TRP A 196 6.40 2.34 -11.08
C TRP A 196 5.59 1.75 -12.23
N HIS A 197 6.19 1.77 -13.40
CA HIS A 197 5.63 1.19 -14.62
C HIS A 197 6.57 0.10 -15.15
N VAL A 198 6.04 -0.81 -15.97
CA VAL A 198 6.83 -1.82 -16.68
C VAL A 198 6.38 -1.85 -18.14
N TYR A 199 7.33 -1.74 -19.04
CA TYR A 199 7.15 -1.71 -20.49
C TYR A 199 8.09 -2.70 -21.18
N ARG A 200 7.79 -3.07 -22.42
CA ARG A 200 8.79 -3.69 -23.32
C ARG A 200 9.72 -2.62 -23.90
N PRO A 201 10.97 -2.95 -24.25
CA PRO A 201 11.86 -2.06 -25.00
C PRO A 201 11.16 -1.51 -26.25
N GLY A 202 11.32 -0.21 -26.51
CA GLY A 202 10.67 0.49 -27.63
C GLY A 202 9.18 0.79 -27.46
N GLN A 203 8.52 0.29 -26.40
CA GLN A 203 7.11 0.60 -26.15
C GLN A 203 6.94 2.04 -25.66
N ARG A 204 5.93 2.75 -26.21
CA ARG A 204 5.56 4.10 -25.77
C ARG A 204 5.03 4.08 -24.32
N TRP A 205 5.50 5.02 -23.51
CA TRP A 205 5.06 5.18 -22.13
C TRP A 205 3.71 5.91 -22.05
N TRP A 206 2.96 5.60 -21.00
CA TRP A 206 1.63 6.20 -20.74
C TRP A 206 1.73 7.58 -20.09
N PHE A 207 2.93 7.99 -19.65
CA PHE A 207 3.23 9.27 -19.05
C PHE A 207 4.39 9.96 -19.78
N THR A 208 4.56 11.26 -19.54
CA THR A 208 5.63 12.05 -20.17
C THR A 208 7.01 11.61 -19.68
N PRO A 209 7.96 11.24 -20.56
CA PRO A 209 9.28 10.73 -20.14
C PRO A 209 10.04 11.63 -19.17
N SER A 210 9.91 12.96 -19.26
CA SER A 210 10.53 13.93 -18.34
C SER A 210 10.05 13.84 -16.89
N LYS A 211 8.98 13.09 -16.62
CA LYS A 211 8.50 12.79 -15.26
C LYS A 211 9.17 11.56 -14.64
N ALA A 212 9.90 10.77 -15.43
CA ALA A 212 10.69 9.69 -14.88
C ALA A 212 11.81 10.27 -14.01
N ARG A 213 11.99 9.72 -12.81
CA ARG A 213 13.10 10.05 -11.91
C ARG A 213 14.10 8.90 -11.81
N VAL A 214 13.64 7.69 -12.09
CA VAL A 214 14.47 6.50 -12.22
C VAL A 214 14.02 5.74 -13.46
N VAL A 215 14.95 5.19 -14.23
CA VAL A 215 14.65 4.24 -15.30
C VAL A 215 15.63 3.09 -15.24
N ILE A 216 15.11 1.88 -15.05
CA ILE A 216 15.89 0.63 -15.11
C ILE A 216 15.59 -0.04 -16.45
N ARG A 217 16.62 -0.37 -17.21
CA ARG A 217 16.52 -1.10 -18.47
C ARG A 217 17.22 -2.44 -18.38
N THR A 218 16.59 -3.43 -18.99
CA THR A 218 17.12 -4.76 -19.24
C THR A 218 16.96 -5.06 -20.73
N ASP A 219 17.41 -6.22 -21.17
CA ASP A 219 17.17 -6.74 -22.52
C ASP A 219 15.67 -6.89 -22.86
N GLU A 220 14.84 -7.23 -21.87
CA GLU A 220 13.43 -7.57 -22.09
C GLU A 220 12.41 -6.55 -21.58
N TYR A 221 12.81 -5.69 -20.64
CA TYR A 221 11.93 -4.77 -19.94
C TYR A 221 12.57 -3.41 -19.66
N VAL A 222 11.72 -2.39 -19.66
CA VAL A 222 12.04 -1.03 -19.20
C VAL A 222 11.08 -0.68 -18.07
N ALA A 223 11.63 -0.36 -16.91
CA ALA A 223 10.88 0.01 -15.71
C ALA A 223 11.22 1.45 -15.30
N PRO A 224 10.39 2.43 -15.69
CA PRO A 224 10.54 3.79 -15.21
C PRO A 224 9.67 4.06 -13.97
N CYS A 225 10.18 4.90 -13.08
CA CYS A 225 9.49 5.39 -11.90
C CYS A 225 9.08 6.86 -12.10
N GLU A 226 7.77 7.10 -12.23
CA GLU A 226 7.16 8.41 -12.44
C GLU A 226 7.03 9.17 -11.11
N THR A 227 7.70 10.32 -11.02
CA THR A 227 7.60 11.27 -9.89
C THR A 227 7.66 10.70 -8.46
N PRO A 228 8.51 9.71 -8.13
CA PRO A 228 8.70 9.28 -6.73
C PRO A 228 9.25 10.44 -5.88
N PRO A 229 8.60 10.80 -4.75
CA PRO A 229 9.11 11.89 -3.91
C PRO A 229 10.37 11.55 -3.11
N VAL A 230 10.62 10.25 -2.88
CA VAL A 230 11.85 9.75 -2.24
C VAL A 230 12.50 8.77 -3.18
N VAL A 231 13.76 9.05 -3.51
CA VAL A 231 14.64 8.21 -4.31
C VAL A 231 16.04 8.32 -3.73
N GLU A 232 16.57 7.19 -3.31
CA GLU A 232 17.89 7.10 -2.69
C GLU A 232 18.59 5.88 -3.27
N LEU A 233 19.85 6.05 -3.68
CA LEU A 233 20.69 4.97 -4.16
C LEU A 233 21.80 4.76 -3.15
N MET A 234 21.74 3.64 -2.44
CA MET A 234 22.53 3.39 -1.24
C MET A 234 23.33 2.09 -1.36
N THR A 235 24.32 1.89 -0.51
CA THR A 235 24.91 0.57 -0.26
C THR A 235 24.11 -0.18 0.80
N VAL A 236 24.34 -1.49 0.93
CA VAL A 236 23.73 -2.28 2.03
C VAL A 236 24.10 -1.72 3.41
N ARG A 237 25.31 -1.19 3.58
CA ARG A 237 25.75 -0.56 4.83
C ARG A 237 24.99 0.74 5.12
N GLU A 238 24.78 1.57 4.09
CA GLU A 238 24.01 2.80 4.22
C GLU A 238 22.54 2.52 4.56
N ILE A 239 21.95 1.43 4.04
CA ILE A 239 20.61 0.98 4.42
C ILE A 239 20.53 0.63 5.91
N ALA A 240 21.52 -0.07 6.45
CA ALA A 240 21.57 -0.44 7.87
C ALA A 240 21.68 0.77 8.81
N LEU A 241 22.22 1.88 8.32
CA LEU A 241 22.35 3.15 9.05
C LEU A 241 21.23 4.15 8.71
N HIS A 242 20.29 3.78 7.84
CA HIS A 242 19.22 4.67 7.42
C HIS A 242 18.32 5.04 8.61
N PRO A 243 17.91 6.31 8.79
CA PRO A 243 17.15 6.73 9.99
C PRO A 243 15.74 6.15 10.11
N VAL A 244 15.21 5.52 9.06
CA VAL A 244 13.83 5.01 9.01
C VAL A 244 13.73 3.51 8.80
N LEU A 245 14.59 2.91 7.96
CA LEU A 245 14.37 1.53 7.49
C LEU A 245 14.60 0.47 8.58
N PRO A 246 15.67 0.55 9.40
CA PRO A 246 15.90 -0.36 10.52
C PRO A 246 14.86 -0.20 11.64
N GLU A 247 14.26 0.98 11.76
CA GLU A 247 13.27 1.31 12.79
C GLU A 247 11.85 0.86 12.45
N LEU A 248 11.63 0.29 11.27
CA LEU A 248 10.30 -0.18 10.86
C LEU A 248 9.81 -1.30 11.80
N GLY A 249 8.50 -1.27 12.04
CA GLY A 249 7.75 -2.36 12.65
C GLY A 249 7.67 -3.58 11.72
N PRO A 250 7.28 -4.74 12.26
CA PRO A 250 7.02 -5.93 11.45
C PRO A 250 6.05 -5.59 10.30
N ASP A 251 6.40 -6.04 9.09
CA ASP A 251 5.60 -5.78 7.90
C ASP A 251 4.33 -6.63 7.93
N VAL A 252 3.20 -5.95 8.10
CA VAL A 252 1.89 -6.57 8.30
C VAL A 252 1.46 -7.45 7.12
N ILE A 253 1.99 -7.22 5.91
CA ILE A 253 1.66 -8.03 4.73
C ILE A 253 2.60 -9.22 4.50
N ALA A 254 3.80 -9.19 5.11
CA ALA A 254 4.84 -10.20 4.88
C ALA A 254 4.40 -11.60 5.31
N ASP A 255 4.92 -12.63 4.66
CA ASP A 255 4.50 -14.00 4.96
C ASP A 255 4.97 -14.46 6.34
N ASP A 256 6.12 -13.97 6.79
CA ASP A 256 6.77 -14.16 8.09
C ASP A 256 6.44 -13.07 9.12
N PHE A 257 5.33 -12.35 8.95
CA PHE A 257 4.89 -11.30 9.89
C PHE A 257 4.87 -11.78 11.35
N ASP A 258 5.69 -11.14 12.17
CA ASP A 258 5.72 -11.34 13.62
C ASP A 258 4.59 -10.56 14.30
N LEU A 259 3.48 -11.27 14.54
CA LEU A 259 2.31 -10.73 15.20
C LEU A 259 2.59 -10.37 16.67
N GLU A 260 3.35 -11.21 17.38
CA GLU A 260 3.59 -11.00 18.81
C GLU A 260 4.47 -9.77 19.04
N GLU A 261 5.47 -9.55 18.19
CA GLU A 261 6.27 -8.31 18.23
C GLU A 261 5.40 -7.08 17.92
N GLY A 262 4.49 -7.18 16.96
CA GLY A 262 3.53 -6.11 16.67
C GLY A 262 2.62 -5.77 17.86
N LEU A 263 2.08 -6.79 18.52
CA LEU A 263 1.25 -6.62 19.73
C LEU A 263 2.06 -6.03 20.88
N ARG A 264 3.30 -6.47 21.10
CA ARG A 264 4.21 -5.93 22.11
C ARG A 264 4.48 -4.44 21.89
N ARG A 265 4.76 -4.02 20.65
CA ARG A 265 4.99 -2.60 20.32
C ARG A 265 3.75 -1.73 20.48
N LEU A 266 2.56 -2.28 20.18
CA LEU A 266 1.29 -1.60 20.46
C LEU A 266 1.09 -1.41 21.97
N ARG A 267 1.26 -2.49 22.75
CA ARG A 267 1.10 -2.48 24.21
C ARG A 267 2.08 -1.56 24.93
N ALA A 268 3.23 -1.27 24.35
CA ALA A 268 4.16 -0.28 24.87
C ALA A 268 3.62 1.18 24.83
N GLN A 269 2.45 1.42 24.24
CA GLN A 269 1.86 2.74 24.05
C GLN A 269 0.37 2.77 24.50
N PRO A 270 0.06 2.40 25.76
CA PRO A 270 -1.32 2.18 26.22
C PRO A 270 -2.22 3.41 26.08
N GLU A 271 -1.64 4.61 26.22
CA GLU A 271 -2.34 5.90 26.16
C GLU A 271 -2.66 6.40 24.75
N ARG A 272 -2.05 5.80 23.72
CA ARG A 272 -2.35 6.16 22.32
C ARG A 272 -3.66 5.50 21.90
N ASP A 273 -4.43 6.20 21.07
CA ASP A 273 -5.59 5.56 20.44
C ASP A 273 -5.17 4.60 19.32
N ILE A 274 -5.98 3.56 19.11
CA ILE A 274 -5.74 2.49 18.16
C ILE A 274 -5.54 3.00 16.72
N ALA A 275 -6.33 4.00 16.31
CA ALA A 275 -6.24 4.58 14.97
C ALA A 275 -4.89 5.27 14.73
N THR A 276 -4.39 6.00 15.72
CA THR A 276 -3.10 6.69 15.66
C THR A 276 -1.94 5.69 15.74
N ALA A 277 -2.00 4.72 16.65
CA ALA A 277 -0.98 3.69 16.79
C ALA A 277 -0.82 2.84 15.51
N PHE A 278 -1.92 2.56 14.79
CA PHE A 278 -1.90 1.84 13.52
C PHE A 278 -1.18 2.57 12.38
N LEU A 279 -1.02 3.90 12.47
CA LEU A 279 -0.28 4.67 11.47
C LEU A 279 1.20 4.78 11.79
N ASP A 280 1.62 4.39 12.99
CA ASP A 280 3.01 4.37 13.39
C ASP A 280 3.76 3.22 12.72
N GLN A 281 4.55 3.58 11.70
CA GLN A 281 5.31 2.59 10.91
C GLN A 281 6.41 1.90 11.73
N ARG A 282 6.78 2.41 12.92
CA ARG A 282 7.69 1.73 13.86
C ARG A 282 6.99 0.64 14.66
N THR A 283 5.67 0.70 14.77
CA THR A 283 4.85 -0.28 15.50
C THR A 283 4.38 -1.39 14.58
N LEU A 284 3.72 -1.02 13.48
CA LEU A 284 3.26 -1.92 12.42
C LEU A 284 3.51 -1.23 11.08
N SER A 285 4.34 -1.81 10.22
CA SER A 285 4.64 -1.17 8.93
C SER A 285 3.65 -1.60 7.85
N GLY A 286 3.38 -0.70 6.91
CA GLY A 286 2.50 -0.96 5.76
C GLY A 286 1.05 -0.48 5.91
N ILE A 287 0.51 -0.39 7.13
CA ILE A 287 -0.84 0.12 7.37
C ILE A 287 -0.90 1.63 7.08
N GLY A 288 -1.77 2.06 6.16
CA GLY A 288 -2.07 3.47 5.93
C GLY A 288 -3.48 3.87 6.38
N ASN A 289 -3.93 5.05 5.94
CA ASN A 289 -5.15 5.65 6.47
C ASN A 289 -6.41 4.90 6.04
N GLU A 290 -6.43 4.36 4.82
CA GLU A 290 -7.55 3.57 4.34
C GLU A 290 -7.62 2.24 5.09
N ILE A 291 -6.52 1.46 5.12
CA ILE A 291 -6.52 0.17 5.82
C ILE A 291 -6.84 0.34 7.29
N LYS A 292 -6.31 1.38 7.96
CA LYS A 292 -6.70 1.73 9.33
C LYS A 292 -8.22 1.92 9.46
N ASN A 293 -8.82 2.81 8.69
CA ASN A 293 -10.25 3.12 8.81
C ASN A 293 -11.13 1.90 8.50
N GLU A 294 -10.79 1.16 7.45
CA GLU A 294 -11.55 -0.04 7.08
C GLU A 294 -11.40 -1.17 8.10
N THR A 295 -10.21 -1.34 8.68
CA THR A 295 -9.99 -2.33 9.75
C THR A 295 -10.86 -2.01 10.96
N LEU A 296 -10.82 -0.77 11.43
CA LEU A 296 -11.58 -0.34 12.61
C LEU A 296 -13.09 -0.43 12.37
N PHE A 297 -13.55 -0.17 11.15
CA PHE A 297 -14.94 -0.33 10.80
C PHE A 297 -15.38 -1.80 10.80
N ILE A 298 -14.64 -2.70 10.15
CA ILE A 298 -14.97 -4.13 10.09
C ILE A 298 -14.92 -4.77 11.48
N THR A 299 -14.00 -4.30 12.33
CA THR A 299 -13.86 -4.79 13.71
C THR A 299 -14.82 -4.12 14.69
N ARG A 300 -15.62 -3.14 14.22
CA ARG A 300 -16.55 -2.32 15.02
C ARG A 300 -15.89 -1.57 16.17
N THR A 301 -14.61 -1.22 16.00
CA THR A 301 -13.81 -0.54 17.01
C THR A 301 -13.93 0.98 16.86
N TRP A 302 -14.19 1.68 17.96
CA TRP A 302 -14.16 3.14 18.00
C TRP A 302 -12.74 3.66 17.74
N PRO A 303 -12.50 4.55 16.75
CA PRO A 303 -11.14 4.93 16.39
C PRO A 303 -10.30 5.55 17.50
N TRP A 304 -10.93 6.16 18.51
CA TRP A 304 -10.25 6.81 19.63
C TRP A 304 -10.09 5.91 20.86
N THR A 305 -10.48 4.63 20.77
CA THR A 305 -10.24 3.64 21.85
C THR A 305 -8.75 3.57 22.15
N LYS A 306 -8.39 3.65 23.43
CA LYS A 306 -6.99 3.55 23.86
C LYS A 306 -6.49 2.13 23.73
N ILE A 307 -5.20 1.95 23.43
CA ILE A 307 -4.62 0.60 23.39
C ILE A 307 -4.79 -0.11 24.74
N GLY A 308 -4.63 0.61 25.85
CA GLY A 308 -4.81 0.05 27.20
C GLY A 308 -6.23 -0.42 27.53
N GLU A 309 -7.24 0.03 26.79
CA GLU A 309 -8.65 -0.33 27.00
C GLU A 309 -9.05 -1.62 26.25
N LEU A 310 -8.26 -2.05 25.27
CA LEU A 310 -8.51 -3.26 24.48
C LEU A 310 -7.93 -4.47 25.20
N ASP A 311 -8.68 -5.57 25.31
CA ASP A 311 -8.09 -6.83 25.77
C ASP A 311 -7.16 -7.46 24.70
N ASP A 312 -6.39 -8.48 25.08
CA ASP A 312 -5.42 -9.10 24.16
C ASP A 312 -6.09 -9.80 22.97
N GLY A 313 -7.28 -10.37 23.17
CA GLY A 313 -8.06 -11.01 22.11
C GLY A 313 -8.59 -10.00 21.10
N GLU A 314 -9.10 -8.86 21.58
CA GLU A 314 -9.57 -7.75 20.77
C GLU A 314 -8.43 -7.13 19.96
N LEU A 315 -7.31 -6.80 20.61
CA LEU A 315 -6.17 -6.19 19.92
C LEU A 315 -5.62 -7.13 18.84
N ARG A 316 -5.47 -8.42 19.16
CA ARG A 316 -5.08 -9.46 18.19
C ARG A 316 -6.03 -9.53 17.00
N ARG A 317 -7.34 -9.56 17.26
CA ARG A 317 -8.37 -9.60 16.21
C ARG A 317 -8.29 -8.39 15.28
N ILE A 318 -8.06 -7.19 15.82
CA ILE A 318 -7.94 -5.96 15.01
C ILE A 318 -6.69 -6.01 14.13
N VAL A 319 -5.52 -6.41 14.67
CA VAL A 319 -4.28 -6.52 13.89
C VAL A 319 -4.40 -7.58 12.78
N LEU A 320 -5.00 -8.74 13.09
CA LEU A 320 -5.25 -9.78 12.10
C LEU A 320 -6.22 -9.33 11.01
N ALA A 321 -7.23 -8.52 11.34
CA ALA A 321 -8.14 -7.94 10.34
C ALA A 321 -7.41 -6.96 9.40
N ALA A 322 -6.48 -6.14 9.90
CA ALA A 322 -5.64 -5.29 9.05
C ALA A 322 -4.77 -6.11 8.11
N ARG A 323 -4.13 -7.17 8.63
CA ARG A 323 -3.34 -8.12 7.83
C ARG A 323 -4.17 -8.76 6.73
N GLU A 324 -5.36 -9.23 7.05
CA GLU A 324 -6.26 -9.84 6.08
C GLU A 324 -6.66 -8.85 4.97
N LEU A 325 -7.00 -7.62 5.32
CA LEU A 325 -7.31 -6.58 4.33
C LEU A 325 -6.14 -6.26 3.41
N LEU A 326 -4.93 -6.12 3.96
CA LEU A 326 -3.71 -5.92 3.16
C LEU A 326 -3.45 -7.12 2.24
N ARG A 327 -3.57 -8.34 2.77
CA ARG A 327 -3.30 -9.59 2.02
C ARG A 327 -4.29 -9.80 0.87
N ARG A 328 -5.58 -9.46 1.06
CA ARG A 328 -6.59 -9.51 -0.01
C ARG A 328 -6.25 -8.64 -1.21
N ASN A 329 -5.46 -7.59 -1.03
CA ASN A 329 -5.01 -6.69 -2.08
C ASN A 329 -3.65 -7.08 -2.68
N ARG A 330 -3.04 -8.21 -2.27
CA ARG A 330 -1.79 -8.72 -2.86
C ARG A 330 -1.97 -9.20 -4.29
N GLU A 331 -3.08 -9.91 -4.53
CA GLU A 331 -3.37 -10.53 -5.80
C GLU A 331 -3.98 -9.51 -6.78
N GLY A 332 -3.55 -9.55 -8.03
CA GLY A 332 -3.94 -8.57 -9.05
C GLY A 332 -5.47 -8.38 -9.17
N GLY A 333 -5.87 -7.16 -9.54
CA GLY A 333 -7.28 -6.74 -9.61
C GLY A 333 -7.48 -5.35 -9.01
N PRO A 334 -8.70 -4.79 -9.04
CA PRO A 334 -9.04 -3.58 -8.31
C PRO A 334 -8.76 -3.74 -6.80
N ARG A 335 -8.31 -2.68 -6.14
CA ARG A 335 -8.12 -2.64 -4.68
C ARG A 335 -9.44 -3.01 -4.01
N ARG A 336 -9.43 -4.04 -3.17
CA ARG A 336 -10.61 -4.65 -2.54
C ARG A 336 -10.94 -4.07 -1.16
N SER A 337 -10.28 -2.99 -0.75
CA SER A 337 -10.68 -2.17 0.43
C SER A 337 -12.05 -1.52 0.22
N ARG A 338 -12.31 -1.07 -1.01
CA ARG A 338 -13.66 -0.86 -1.55
C ARG A 338 -14.10 -2.19 -2.14
N PHE A 339 -15.14 -2.79 -1.61
CA PHE A 339 -15.58 -4.12 -1.99
C PHE A 339 -16.13 -4.08 -3.42
N VAL A 340 -15.28 -4.38 -4.39
CA VAL A 340 -15.66 -4.32 -5.80
C VAL A 340 -16.37 -5.62 -6.17
N LEU A 341 -17.69 -5.50 -6.37
CA LEU A 341 -18.58 -6.20 -7.34
C LEU A 341 -19.98 -6.49 -6.78
N ASP A 342 -20.18 -6.37 -5.47
CA ASP A 342 -21.52 -6.43 -4.87
C ASP A 342 -21.76 -5.19 -4.00
N ARG A 343 -22.78 -4.40 -4.36
CA ARG A 343 -23.20 -3.23 -3.60
C ARG A 343 -23.63 -3.58 -2.17
N ARG A 344 -23.99 -4.85 -1.92
CA ARG A 344 -24.29 -5.42 -0.59
C ARG A 344 -23.05 -5.85 0.18
N GLN A 345 -21.91 -6.02 -0.48
CA GLN A 345 -20.63 -6.32 0.18
C GLN A 345 -19.77 -5.08 0.39
N LEU A 346 -20.13 -3.91 -0.16
CA LEU A 346 -19.46 -2.66 0.16
C LEU A 346 -19.53 -2.41 1.67
N ARG A 347 -18.42 -2.58 2.39
CA ARG A 347 -18.26 -2.18 3.80
C ARG A 347 -17.18 -1.09 3.93
N SER A 348 -17.11 -0.16 2.97
CA SER A 348 -16.09 0.90 2.99
C SER A 348 -16.56 2.14 3.76
N VAL A 349 -15.68 2.80 4.51
CA VAL A 349 -15.91 4.10 5.18
C VAL A 349 -14.99 5.21 4.68
N GLN A 350 -13.82 4.88 4.14
CA GLN A 350 -12.80 5.85 3.72
C GLN A 350 -13.35 6.85 2.68
N GLU A 351 -13.16 8.15 2.92
CA GLU A 351 -13.58 9.24 2.02
C GLU A 351 -15.10 9.30 1.75
N ARG A 352 -15.92 8.69 2.60
CA ARG A 352 -17.38 8.64 2.44
C ARG A 352 -18.18 9.54 3.40
N ARG A 353 -17.57 10.58 3.97
CA ARG A 353 -18.25 11.51 4.90
C ARG A 353 -19.61 11.98 4.33
N GLY A 354 -20.66 11.87 5.14
CA GLY A 354 -22.01 12.27 4.79
C GLY A 354 -22.78 11.27 3.91
N LEU A 355 -22.12 10.24 3.37
CA LEU A 355 -22.77 9.16 2.65
C LEU A 355 -23.31 8.11 3.64
N PRO A 356 -24.40 7.41 3.30
CA PRO A 356 -24.96 6.37 4.17
C PRO A 356 -23.98 5.21 4.35
N CYS A 357 -23.81 4.75 5.58
CA CYS A 357 -23.13 3.51 5.91
C CYS A 357 -23.80 2.36 5.17
N TYR A 358 -23.02 1.48 4.57
CA TYR A 358 -23.57 0.35 3.83
C TYR A 358 -24.13 -0.76 4.73
N GLU A 359 -23.73 -0.80 6.00
CA GLU A 359 -24.22 -1.79 6.97
C GLU A 359 -25.53 -1.34 7.63
N CYS A 360 -25.62 -0.07 8.05
CA CYS A 360 -26.74 0.42 8.87
C CYS A 360 -27.46 1.67 8.33
N GLY A 361 -26.99 2.27 7.23
CA GLY A 361 -27.58 3.47 6.64
C GLY A 361 -27.20 4.80 7.31
N THR A 362 -26.69 4.80 8.55
CA THR A 362 -26.25 6.03 9.24
C THR A 362 -25.16 6.76 8.45
N ALA A 363 -25.23 8.09 8.36
CA ALA A 363 -24.23 8.88 7.67
C ALA A 363 -22.83 8.65 8.27
N ILE A 364 -21.83 8.38 7.41
CA ILE A 364 -20.43 8.28 7.82
C ILE A 364 -19.95 9.65 8.28
N ASP A 365 -19.25 9.67 9.42
CA ASP A 365 -18.67 10.88 9.97
C ASP A 365 -17.14 10.87 9.85
N VAL A 366 -16.53 12.01 10.15
CA VAL A 366 -15.08 12.20 10.15
C VAL A 366 -14.64 12.85 11.46
N GLY A 367 -13.58 12.33 12.04
CA GLY A 367 -12.95 12.93 13.22
C GLY A 367 -11.45 13.06 13.08
N PHE A 368 -10.88 13.79 14.03
CA PHE A 368 -9.46 14.13 14.09
C PHE A 368 -8.85 13.55 15.36
N HIS A 369 -7.57 13.19 15.27
CA HIS A 369 -6.79 12.70 16.39
C HIS A 369 -5.87 13.83 16.89
N PRO A 370 -5.63 13.95 18.21
CA PRO A 370 -4.71 14.95 18.74
C PRO A 370 -3.33 14.81 18.10
N ASN A 371 -2.75 15.94 17.65
CA ASN A 371 -1.41 16.01 17.05
C ASN A 371 -1.22 15.18 15.76
N GLU A 372 -2.31 14.72 15.13
CA GLU A 372 -2.26 13.90 13.93
C GLU A 372 -2.97 14.59 12.77
N PHE A 373 -2.30 14.65 11.61
CA PHE A 373 -2.89 15.24 10.39
C PHE A 373 -3.84 14.28 9.67
N ARG A 374 -3.96 13.03 10.14
CA ARG A 374 -4.70 11.96 9.48
C ARG A 374 -6.08 11.79 10.11
N LYS A 375 -7.10 11.95 9.27
CA LYS A 375 -8.52 11.84 9.67
C LYS A 375 -8.96 10.39 9.76
N SER A 376 -9.87 10.12 10.68
CA SER A 376 -10.58 8.84 10.74
C SER A 376 -11.99 9.00 10.18
N TYR A 377 -12.32 8.17 9.20
CA TYR A 377 -13.68 8.03 8.69
C TYR A 377 -14.32 6.84 9.40
N TYR A 378 -15.51 7.03 9.95
CA TYR A 378 -16.13 6.02 10.80
C TYR A 378 -17.66 6.14 10.73
N CYS A 379 -18.35 5.05 11.11
CA CYS A 379 -19.80 5.06 11.23
C CYS A 379 -20.20 5.19 12.71
N PRO A 380 -20.83 6.29 13.16
CA PRO A 380 -21.14 6.50 14.58
C PRO A 380 -22.09 5.44 15.17
N SER A 381 -22.93 4.80 14.35
CA SER A 381 -23.80 3.70 14.81
C SER A 381 -23.12 2.33 14.86
N CYS A 382 -22.19 2.03 13.95
CA CYS A 382 -21.50 0.73 13.92
C CYS A 382 -20.25 0.71 14.80
N GLN A 383 -19.70 1.89 15.09
CA GLN A 383 -18.55 2.13 15.94
C GLN A 383 -18.99 3.16 16.99
N PRO A 384 -19.86 2.79 17.94
CA PRO A 384 -20.28 3.72 18.99
C PRO A 384 -19.09 4.09 19.87
N ALA A 385 -19.05 5.33 20.35
CA ALA A 385 -18.11 5.70 21.39
C ALA A 385 -18.39 4.85 22.65
N PRO A 386 -17.35 4.41 23.38
CA PRO A 386 -17.54 3.78 24.68
C PRO A 386 -18.35 4.71 25.58
N GLN A 387 -19.35 4.17 26.27
CA GLN A 387 -20.05 4.95 27.29
C GLN A 387 -19.11 5.14 28.48
N PRO A 388 -18.98 6.36 29.04
CA PRO A 388 -18.27 6.54 30.29
C PRO A 388 -18.96 5.67 31.36
N ALA A 389 -18.15 4.93 32.11
CA ALA A 389 -18.59 4.04 33.18
C ALA A 389 -19.30 4.80 34.31
#